data_AF-A0A2A3AYF8-F1
#
_entry.id   AF-A0A2A3AYF8-F1
#
_cell.length_a   1.000
_cell.length_b   1.000
_cell.length_c   1.000
_cell.angle_alpha   90.00
_cell.angle_beta   90.00
_cell.angle_gamma   90.00
#
_symmetry.space_group_name_H-M   'P 1'
#
loop_
_entity.id
_entity.type
_entity.pdbx_description
1 polymer ?
#
loop_
_entity_poly.entity_id
_entity_poly.type
_entity_poly.pdbx_seq_one_letter_code
_entity_poly.pdbx_strand_id
1 'polypeptide(L)'
;MTEIEVDGVGIYRLPNDWQYARLGRLRGEKRHTAVLAFGCGMTVRQFAKLPLDRQQAVHRAYLALMSPPEPEPADNDAVTLPGGRWSTDLKVRVGCWLMHMKARLPRGHFGPWVEKQPGLSRSMATQCMALAKEARRRAIEARAA
;
A
#
# COMPACT_ATOMS: atom_id res chain seq x y z
N MET A 1 -12.09 6.28 -10.12
CA MET A 1 -13.47 5.84 -9.80
C MET A 1 -14.08 6.93 -8.94
N THR A 2 -15.13 7.63 -9.39
CA THR A 2 -15.67 8.82 -8.69
C THR A 2 -17.02 8.58 -8.00
N GLU A 3 -17.64 7.43 -8.27
CA GLU A 3 -18.97 7.05 -7.81
C GLU A 3 -18.98 5.57 -7.47
N ILE A 4 -19.72 5.18 -6.42
CA ILE A 4 -19.88 3.79 -5.98
C ILE A 4 -21.37 3.52 -5.76
N GLU A 5 -21.90 2.45 -6.35
CA GLU A 5 -23.27 2.01 -6.10
C GLU A 5 -23.36 1.33 -4.73
N VAL A 6 -24.29 1.82 -3.89
CA VAL A 6 -24.57 1.28 -2.56
C VAL A 6 -25.95 0.65 -2.57
N ASP A 7 -25.99 -0.66 -2.35
CA ASP A 7 -27.21 -1.45 -2.38
C ASP A 7 -28.28 -0.89 -1.41
N GLY A 8 -29.49 -0.70 -1.92
CA GLY A 8 -30.63 -0.14 -1.18
C GLY A 8 -30.51 1.32 -0.74
N VAL A 9 -29.50 2.06 -1.21
CA VAL A 9 -29.31 3.50 -0.95
C VAL A 9 -29.14 4.31 -2.24
N GLY A 10 -28.53 3.73 -3.27
CA GLY A 10 -28.26 4.36 -4.56
C GLY A 10 -26.77 4.71 -4.73
N ILE A 11 -26.47 5.66 -5.61
CA ILE A 11 -25.09 6.02 -5.94
C ILE A 11 -24.53 6.97 -4.88
N TYR A 12 -23.38 6.59 -4.32
CA TYR A 12 -22.58 7.45 -3.46
C TYR A 12 -21.53 8.20 -4.28
N ARG A 13 -21.51 9.53 -4.16
CA ARG A 13 -20.45 10.37 -4.71
C ARG A 13 -19.84 11.25 -3.63
N LEU A 14 -18.56 11.58 -3.77
CA LEU A 14 -17.96 12.56 -2.87
C LEU A 14 -18.62 13.94 -3.06
N PRO A 15 -18.87 14.68 -1.97
CA PRO A 15 -19.29 16.07 -2.08
C PRO A 15 -18.25 16.88 -2.87
N ASN A 16 -18.70 17.89 -3.62
CA ASN A 16 -17.77 18.80 -4.30
C ASN A 16 -17.20 19.86 -3.33
N ASP A 17 -16.25 20.66 -3.81
CA ASP A 17 -15.55 21.65 -2.99
C ASP A 17 -16.49 22.65 -2.30
N TRP A 18 -17.55 23.10 -2.98
CA TRP A 18 -18.50 24.04 -2.39
C TRP A 18 -19.37 23.37 -1.30
N GLN A 19 -19.70 22.09 -1.45
CA GLN A 19 -20.37 21.31 -0.42
C GLN A 19 -19.44 21.07 0.78
N TYR A 20 -18.17 20.77 0.53
CA TYR A 20 -17.16 20.64 1.59
C TYR A 20 -16.95 21.95 2.36
N ALA A 21 -16.93 23.10 1.67
CA ALA A 21 -16.83 24.42 2.31
C ALA A 21 -18.02 24.67 3.24
N ARG A 22 -19.24 24.29 2.83
CA ARG A 22 -20.44 24.39 3.67
C ARG A 22 -20.38 23.44 4.87
N LEU A 23 -19.84 22.24 4.67
CA LEU A 23 -19.66 21.23 5.72
C LEU A 23 -18.55 21.59 6.72
N GLY A 24 -17.57 22.40 6.33
CA GLY A 24 -16.50 22.89 7.20
C GLY A 24 -17.00 23.71 8.41
N ARG A 25 -18.26 24.19 8.37
CA ARG A 25 -18.91 24.87 9.51
C ARG A 25 -19.32 23.90 10.63
N LEU A 26 -19.43 22.60 10.33
CA LEU A 26 -19.75 21.55 11.29
C LEU A 26 -18.44 20.94 11.84
N ARG A 27 -18.47 20.44 13.08
CA ARG A 27 -17.31 19.80 13.72
C ARG A 27 -17.62 18.36 14.14
N GLY A 28 -16.56 17.54 14.18
CA GLY A 28 -16.59 16.17 14.69
C GLY A 28 -17.54 15.25 13.93
N GLU A 29 -18.18 14.33 14.66
CA GLU A 29 -19.10 13.32 14.10
C GLU A 29 -20.24 13.92 13.29
N LYS A 30 -20.77 15.09 13.70
CA LYS A 30 -21.85 15.79 12.96
C LYS A 30 -21.42 16.17 11.54
N ARG A 31 -20.14 16.49 11.35
CA ARG A 31 -19.58 16.75 10.01
C ARG A 31 -19.48 15.45 9.23
N HIS A 32 -19.00 14.39 9.85
CA HIS A 32 -18.85 13.07 9.21
C HIS A 32 -20.20 12.53 8.72
N THR A 33 -21.22 12.48 9.59
CA THR A 33 -22.56 12.03 9.21
C THR A 33 -23.15 12.91 8.10
N ALA A 34 -22.88 14.21 8.10
CA ALA A 34 -23.32 15.09 7.03
C ALA A 34 -22.63 14.80 5.69
N VAL A 35 -21.33 14.52 5.67
CA VAL A 35 -20.60 14.09 4.46
C VAL A 35 -21.23 12.82 3.88
N LEU A 36 -21.54 11.82 4.71
CA LEU A 36 -22.17 10.58 4.27
C LEU A 36 -23.58 10.82 3.70
N ALA A 37 -24.40 11.63 4.38
CA ALA A 37 -25.74 11.94 3.91
C ALA A 37 -25.75 12.70 2.57
N PHE A 38 -24.90 13.74 2.44
CA PHE A 38 -24.82 14.54 1.22
C PHE A 38 -24.28 13.74 0.03
N GLY A 39 -23.36 12.80 0.26
CA GLY A 39 -22.82 11.97 -0.80
C GLY A 39 -23.85 11.01 -1.41
N CYS A 40 -24.90 10.64 -0.66
CA CYS A 40 -26.06 9.92 -1.16
C CYS A 40 -27.20 10.83 -1.66
N GLY A 41 -27.00 12.16 -1.69
CA GLY A 41 -28.05 13.11 -2.09
C GLY A 41 -29.21 13.24 -1.10
N MET A 42 -29.03 12.87 0.18
CA MET A 42 -30.08 12.92 1.20
C MET A 42 -29.74 13.82 2.38
N THR A 43 -30.75 14.13 3.20
CA THR A 43 -30.56 14.91 4.43
C THR A 43 -30.02 14.05 5.57
N VAL A 44 -29.35 14.66 6.55
CA VAL A 44 -28.87 13.97 7.77
C VAL A 44 -30.01 13.24 8.50
N ARG A 45 -31.22 13.81 8.51
CA ARG A 45 -32.40 13.20 9.13
C ARG A 45 -32.87 11.95 8.37
N GLN A 46 -32.77 11.94 7.03
CA GLN A 46 -33.08 10.75 6.23
C GLN A 46 -32.01 9.68 6.41
N PHE A 47 -30.74 10.08 6.44
CA PHE A 47 -29.62 9.18 6.67
C PHE A 47 -29.72 8.48 8.03
N ALA A 48 -30.07 9.22 9.09
CA ALA A 48 -30.26 8.66 10.43
C ALA A 48 -31.40 7.64 10.52
N LYS A 49 -32.35 7.63 9.58
CA LYS A 49 -33.44 6.64 9.51
C LYS A 49 -33.04 5.35 8.80
N LEU A 50 -31.88 5.33 8.13
CA LEU A 50 -31.40 4.13 7.47
C LEU A 50 -31.02 3.06 8.51
N PRO A 51 -31.25 1.76 8.22
CA PRO A 51 -30.68 0.68 9.00
C PRO A 51 -29.17 0.81 9.13
N LEU A 52 -28.62 0.36 10.26
CA LEU A 52 -27.19 0.46 10.55
C LEU A 52 -26.33 -0.15 9.43
N ASP A 53 -26.75 -1.27 8.86
CA ASP A 53 -26.06 -1.95 7.76
C ASP A 53 -25.91 -1.05 6.52
N ARG A 54 -26.95 -0.27 6.20
CA ARG A 54 -26.92 0.68 5.08
C ARG A 54 -26.05 1.88 5.38
N GLN A 55 -26.06 2.38 6.62
CA GLN A 55 -25.14 3.44 7.03
C GLN A 55 -23.68 2.98 6.95
N GLN A 56 -23.39 1.73 7.35
CA GLN A 56 -22.07 1.12 7.23
C GLN A 56 -21.65 0.93 5.77
N ALA A 57 -22.57 0.52 4.89
CA ALA A 57 -22.30 0.37 3.46
C ALA A 57 -21.90 1.70 2.82
N VAL A 58 -22.62 2.79 3.13
CA VAL A 58 -22.26 4.15 2.68
C VAL A 58 -20.91 4.58 3.24
N HIS A 59 -20.62 4.28 4.51
CA HIS A 59 -19.32 4.58 5.10
C HIS A 59 -18.17 3.86 4.40
N ARG A 60 -18.35 2.59 4.01
CA ARG A 60 -17.37 1.83 3.23
C ARG A 60 -17.15 2.45 1.84
N ALA A 61 -18.22 2.86 1.17
CA ALA A 61 -18.11 3.55 -0.12
C ALA A 61 -17.34 4.88 0.01
N TYR A 62 -17.61 5.66 1.06
CA TYR A 62 -16.85 6.87 1.37
C TYR A 62 -15.36 6.59 1.56
N LEU A 63 -15.00 5.58 2.36
CA LEU A 63 -13.60 5.20 2.57
C LEU A 63 -12.93 4.72 1.28
N ALA A 64 -13.63 3.96 0.44
CA ALA A 64 -13.10 3.49 -0.84
C ALA A 64 -12.81 4.63 -1.82
N LEU A 65 -13.61 5.71 -1.81
CA LEU A 65 -13.38 6.90 -2.64
C LEU A 65 -12.31 7.85 -2.06
N MET A 66 -12.17 7.90 -0.73
CA MET A 66 -11.16 8.73 -0.06
C MET A 66 -9.79 8.07 0.02
N SER A 67 -9.72 6.74 -0.01
CA SER A 67 -8.47 6.01 -0.10
C SER A 67 -7.83 6.27 -1.47
N PRO A 68 -6.51 6.48 -1.54
CA PRO A 68 -5.81 6.43 -2.81
C PRO A 68 -6.15 5.09 -3.50
N PRO A 69 -6.23 5.05 -4.84
CA PRO A 69 -6.43 3.79 -5.55
C PRO A 69 -5.44 2.78 -4.98
N GLU A 70 -5.93 1.60 -4.61
CA GLU A 70 -5.02 0.52 -4.21
C GLU A 70 -3.92 0.48 -5.26
N PRO A 71 -2.64 0.55 -4.87
CA PRO A 71 -1.58 0.36 -5.84
C PRO A 71 -1.92 -0.96 -6.52
N GLU A 72 -2.07 -0.93 -7.85
CA GLU A 72 -2.25 -2.15 -8.63
C GLU A 72 -1.24 -3.17 -8.09
N PRO A 73 -1.61 -4.45 -7.94
CA PRO A 73 -0.70 -5.45 -7.42
C PRO A 73 0.51 -5.47 -8.37
N ALA A 74 1.52 -4.68 -8.05
CA ALA A 74 2.81 -4.74 -8.67
C ALA A 74 3.21 -6.17 -8.43
N ASP A 75 3.48 -6.90 -9.52
CA ASP A 75 4.05 -8.24 -9.51
C ASP A 75 4.84 -8.43 -8.22
N ASN A 76 4.26 -9.19 -7.28
CA ASN A 76 4.56 -9.18 -5.85
C ASN A 76 5.92 -9.84 -5.54
N ASP A 77 6.98 -9.35 -6.18
CA ASP A 77 8.38 -9.58 -5.86
C ASP A 77 9.00 -8.33 -5.20
N ALA A 78 8.21 -7.27 -4.97
CA ALA A 78 8.66 -6.06 -4.30
C ALA A 78 8.76 -6.29 -2.79
N VAL A 79 9.96 -6.48 -2.25
CA VAL A 79 10.18 -6.62 -0.81
C VAL A 79 10.34 -5.24 -0.19
N THR A 80 9.47 -4.91 0.76
CA THR A 80 9.64 -3.73 1.62
C THR A 80 10.84 -3.93 2.53
N LEU A 81 12.01 -3.44 2.10
CA LEU A 81 13.23 -3.53 2.87
C LEU A 81 13.27 -2.42 3.94
N PRO A 82 13.77 -2.71 5.15
CA PRO A 82 13.79 -1.72 6.23
C PRO A 82 14.66 -0.52 5.84
N GLY A 83 14.14 0.69 6.04
CA GLY A 83 14.92 1.92 5.90
C GLY A 83 15.97 2.05 7.02
N GLY A 84 17.10 2.71 6.73
CA GLY A 84 18.13 3.04 7.72
C GLY A 84 19.41 2.19 7.64
N ARG A 85 20.18 2.16 8.73
CA ARG A 85 21.47 1.43 8.80
C ARG A 85 21.23 -0.07 8.94
N TRP A 86 21.70 -0.85 7.97
CA TRP A 86 21.58 -2.30 7.99
C TRP A 86 22.73 -2.96 8.75
N SER A 87 22.43 -3.94 9.59
CA SER A 87 23.42 -4.82 10.20
C SER A 87 24.07 -5.73 9.15
N THR A 88 25.27 -6.23 9.45
CA THR A 88 25.99 -7.15 8.55
C THR A 88 25.19 -8.42 8.27
N ASP A 89 24.57 -9.02 9.29
CA ASP A 89 23.69 -10.19 9.15
C ASP A 89 22.49 -9.94 8.24
N LEU A 90 21.88 -8.76 8.35
CA LEU A 90 20.77 -8.38 7.48
C LEU A 90 21.24 -8.26 6.03
N LYS A 91 22.41 -7.65 5.79
CA LYS A 91 23.00 -7.56 4.44
C LYS A 91 23.31 -8.93 3.85
N VAL A 92 23.82 -9.87 4.65
CA VAL A 92 24.07 -11.25 4.20
C VAL A 92 22.76 -11.94 3.82
N ARG A 93 21.71 -11.83 4.64
CA ARG A 93 20.40 -12.42 4.37
C ARG A 93 19.77 -11.86 3.09
N VAL A 94 19.76 -10.53 2.95
CA VAL A 94 19.27 -9.85 1.74
C VAL A 94 20.13 -10.23 0.54
N GLY A 95 21.45 -10.35 0.68
CA GLY A 95 22.35 -10.78 -0.38
C GLY A 95 22.06 -12.20 -0.88
N CYS A 96 21.78 -13.14 0.03
CA CYS A 96 21.36 -14.51 -0.32
C CYS A 96 20.03 -14.49 -1.09
N TRP A 97 19.05 -13.70 -0.63
CA TRP A 97 17.78 -13.52 -1.31
C TRP A 97 17.95 -12.94 -2.72
N LEU A 98 18.78 -11.89 -2.87
CA LEU A 98 19.08 -11.29 -4.17
C LEU A 98 19.73 -12.28 -5.14
N MET A 99 20.61 -13.16 -4.66
CA MET A 99 21.18 -14.23 -5.49
C MET A 99 20.13 -15.24 -5.94
N HIS A 100 19.21 -15.61 -5.06
CA HIS A 100 18.11 -16.49 -5.41
C HIS A 100 17.19 -15.86 -6.47
N MET A 101 16.85 -14.58 -6.31
CA MET A 101 16.02 -13.86 -7.27
C MET A 101 16.71 -13.67 -8.61
N LYS A 102 18.01 -13.34 -8.60
CA LYS A 102 18.82 -13.26 -9.81
C LYS A 102 18.84 -14.59 -10.60
N ALA A 103 18.78 -15.73 -9.93
CA ALA A 103 18.75 -17.04 -10.59
C ALA A 103 17.39 -17.35 -11.24
N ARG A 104 16.30 -16.75 -10.73
CA ARG A 104 14.93 -16.93 -11.26
C ARG A 104 14.60 -15.97 -12.39
N LEU A 105 15.26 -14.81 -12.44
CA LEU A 105 15.02 -13.80 -13.45
C LEU A 105 15.79 -14.11 -14.75
N PRO A 106 15.20 -13.82 -15.93
CA PRO A 106 15.90 -13.90 -17.20
C PRO A 106 17.15 -13.01 -17.23
N ARG A 107 18.15 -13.41 -18.02
CA ARG A 107 19.41 -12.68 -18.13
C ARG A 107 19.15 -11.24 -18.56
N GLY A 108 19.71 -10.26 -17.83
CA GLY A 108 19.51 -8.83 -18.09
C GLY A 108 18.37 -8.18 -17.30
N HIS A 109 17.41 -8.95 -16.77
CA HIS A 109 16.24 -8.39 -16.06
C HIS A 109 16.52 -8.04 -14.59
N PHE A 110 17.60 -8.56 -14.01
CA PHE A 110 17.92 -8.33 -12.60
C PHE A 110 18.19 -6.85 -12.27
N GLY A 111 18.89 -6.11 -13.15
CA GLY A 111 19.20 -4.70 -12.92
C GLY A 111 17.94 -3.83 -12.83
N PRO A 112 17.09 -3.82 -13.86
CA PRO A 112 15.80 -3.11 -13.83
C PRO A 112 14.90 -3.56 -12.69
N TRP A 113 14.93 -4.84 -12.32
CA TRP A 113 14.16 -5.35 -11.19
C TRP A 113 14.64 -4.79 -9.85
N VAL A 114 15.95 -4.68 -9.62
CA VAL A 114 16.50 -4.08 -8.39
C VAL A 114 16.09 -2.61 -8.25
N GLU A 115 16.08 -1.86 -9.35
CA GLU A 115 15.71 -0.43 -9.35
C GLU A 115 14.23 -0.19 -9.03
N LYS A 116 13.36 -1.19 -9.21
CA LYS A 116 11.96 -1.14 -8.82
C LYS A 116 11.72 -1.38 -7.31
N GLN A 117 12.71 -1.88 -6.58
CA GLN A 117 12.56 -2.25 -5.18
C GLN A 117 12.64 -1.02 -4.26
N PRO A 118 11.61 -0.73 -3.46
CA PRO A 118 11.63 0.41 -2.56
C PRO A 118 12.68 0.21 -1.45
N GLY A 119 13.58 1.18 -1.29
CA GLY A 119 14.62 1.16 -0.25
C GLY A 119 15.87 0.35 -0.59
N LEU A 120 16.00 -0.16 -1.83
CA LEU A 120 17.20 -0.87 -2.28
C LEU A 120 17.89 -0.14 -3.43
N SER A 121 19.06 0.44 -3.16
CA SER A 121 19.90 0.97 -4.24
C SER A 121 20.71 -0.14 -4.91
N ARG A 122 21.08 0.08 -6.18
CA ARG A 122 21.93 -0.84 -6.94
C ARG A 122 23.30 -1.08 -6.27
N SER A 123 23.87 -0.05 -5.65
CA SER A 123 25.11 -0.16 -4.89
C SER A 123 24.93 -1.00 -3.63
N MET A 124 23.82 -0.82 -2.90
CA MET A 124 23.48 -1.62 -1.72
C MET A 124 23.27 -3.09 -2.08
N ALA A 125 22.54 -3.37 -3.17
CA ALA A 125 22.32 -4.72 -3.68
C ALA A 125 23.65 -5.42 -3.98
N THR A 126 24.57 -4.72 -4.68
CA THR A 126 25.90 -5.25 -4.99
C THR A 126 26.71 -5.54 -3.72
N GLN A 127 26.67 -4.64 -2.74
CA GLN A 127 27.34 -4.84 -1.45
C GLN A 127 26.79 -6.06 -0.69
N CYS A 128 25.47 -6.21 -0.62
CA CYS A 128 24.82 -7.34 0.05
C CYS A 128 25.17 -8.67 -0.61
N MET A 129 25.12 -8.72 -1.95
CA MET A 129 25.50 -9.93 -2.70
C MET A 129 26.97 -10.29 -2.51
N ALA A 130 27.88 -9.30 -2.44
CA ALA A 130 29.29 -9.57 -2.16
C ALA A 130 29.49 -10.21 -0.78
N LEU A 131 28.84 -9.65 0.25
CA LEU A 131 28.88 -10.19 1.62
C LEU A 131 28.29 -11.60 1.70
N ALA A 132 27.18 -11.87 1.01
CA ALA A 132 26.60 -13.21 0.93
C ALA A 132 27.53 -14.21 0.23
N LYS A 133 28.24 -13.79 -0.82
CA LYS A 133 29.22 -14.63 -1.52
C LYS A 133 30.39 -15.00 -0.61
N GLU A 134 30.89 -14.03 0.15
CA GLU A 134 31.97 -14.21 1.10
C GLU A 134 31.55 -15.12 2.27
N ALA A 135 30.36 -14.90 2.84
CA ALA A 135 29.80 -15.76 3.88
C ALA A 135 29.63 -17.20 3.41
N ARG A 136 29.14 -17.39 2.17
CA ARG A 136 29.03 -18.72 1.56
C ARG A 136 30.40 -19.39 1.37
N ARG A 137 31.41 -18.63 0.96
CA ARG A 137 32.79 -19.15 0.81
C ARG A 137 33.35 -19.61 2.15
N ARG A 138 33.25 -18.80 3.19
CA ARG A 138 33.69 -19.15 4.55
C ARG A 138 32.97 -20.39 5.09
N ALA A 139 31.67 -20.53 4.81
CA ALA A 139 30.92 -21.71 5.23
C ALA A 139 31.34 -23.00 4.50
N ILE A 140 31.79 -22.90 3.25
CA ILE A 140 32.35 -24.04 2.50
C ILE A 140 33.74 -24.39 3.05
N GLU A 141 34.60 -23.39 3.25
CA GLU A 141 35.93 -23.57 3.85
C GLU A 141 35.85 -24.21 5.25
N ALA A 142 34.93 -23.75 6.10
CA ALA A 142 34.70 -24.31 7.44
C ALA A 142 34.11 -25.73 7.46
N ARG A 143 33.51 -26.19 6.36
CA ARG A 143 33.04 -27.59 6.21
C ARG A 143 34.11 -28.50 5.63
N ALA A 144 35.16 -27.93 5.03
CA ALA A 144 36.27 -28.65 4.45
C ALA A 144 37.48 -28.75 5.40
N ALA A 145 37.44 -28.05 6.54
CA ALA A 145 38.39 -28.11 7.65
C ALA A 145 37.88 -29.05 8.74
#